data_AF-A0A2X3CQP7-F1
#
_entry.id   AF-A0A2X3CQP7-F1
#
_cell.length_a   1.000
_cell.length_b   1.000
_cell.length_c   1.000
_cell.angle_alpha   90.00
_cell.angle_beta   90.00
_cell.angle_gamma   90.00
#
_symmetry.space_group_name_H-M   'P 1'
#
loop_
_entity.id
_entity.type
_entity.pdbx_description
1 polymer ?
#
loop_
_entity_poly.entity_id
_entity_poly.type
_entity_poly.pdbx_seq_one_letter_code
_entity_poly.pdbx_strand_id
1 'polypeptide(L)'
;MNPLFFLPFVLVPMVNATLAVLRAEAGPWSGRVVSMTPWTTPAPIGASWAANWSFSPVILCLICMATAMVMYLPFLKAYEKQLLAQERENAVGQADNAAQTA
;
A
#
# COMPACT_ATOMS: atom_id res chain seq x y z
N MET A 1 10.19 -2.94 14.77
CA MET A 1 9.38 -2.65 13.57
C MET A 1 10.13 -3.21 12.38
N ASN A 2 9.54 -4.07 11.55
CA ASN A 2 10.28 -4.71 10.46
C ASN A 2 10.66 -3.65 9.40
N PRO A 3 11.97 -3.33 9.21
CA PRO A 3 12.41 -2.36 8.22
C PRO A 3 12.08 -2.78 6.77
N LEU A 4 11.77 -4.06 6.53
CA LEU A 4 11.33 -4.54 5.22
C LEU A 4 10.04 -3.86 4.73
N PHE A 5 9.11 -3.53 5.63
CA PHE A 5 7.88 -2.83 5.28
C PHE A 5 8.01 -1.31 5.24
N PHE A 6 9.12 -0.75 5.73
CA PHE A 6 9.38 0.69 5.64
C PHE A 6 9.56 1.14 4.18
N LEU A 7 10.26 0.33 3.38
CA LEU A 7 10.49 0.63 1.97
C LEU A 7 9.19 0.72 1.14
N PRO A 8 8.27 -0.27 1.16
CA PRO A 8 7.00 -0.14 0.46
C PRO A 8 6.09 0.93 1.09
N PHE A 9 6.17 1.16 2.40
CA PHE A 9 5.37 2.22 3.06
C PHE A 9 5.75 3.63 2.59
N VAL A 10 7.00 3.88 2.23
CA VAL A 10 7.43 5.19 1.69
C VAL A 10 7.24 5.25 0.17
N LEU A 11 7.59 4.18 -0.55
CA LEU A 11 7.53 4.18 -2.01
C LEU A 11 6.10 4.19 -2.56
N VAL A 12 5.17 3.46 -1.95
CA VAL A 12 3.78 3.37 -2.45
C VAL A 12 3.06 4.74 -2.39
N PRO A 13 3.08 5.49 -1.28
CA PRO A 13 2.53 6.84 -1.24
C PRO A 13 3.23 7.81 -2.19
N MET A 14 4.55 7.69 -2.38
CA MET A 14 5.29 8.52 -3.34
C MET A 14 4.85 8.30 -4.79
N VAL A 15 4.65 7.05 -5.19
CA VAL A 15 4.13 6.71 -6.52
C VAL A 15 2.69 7.18 -6.68
N ASN A 16 1.84 6.95 -5.67
CA ASN A 16 0.45 7.41 -5.70
C ASN A 16 0.33 8.94 -5.73
N ALA A 17 1.21 9.66 -5.02
CA ALA A 17 1.27 11.12 -5.07
C ALA A 17 1.70 11.61 -6.45
N THR A 18 2.70 10.96 -7.06
CA THR A 18 3.13 11.29 -8.43
C THR A 18 2.01 11.07 -9.43
N LEU A 19 1.28 9.95 -9.34
CA LEU A 19 0.11 9.67 -10.18
C LEU A 19 -1.01 10.70 -9.99
N ALA A 20 -1.25 11.14 -8.75
CA ALA A 20 -2.23 12.18 -8.44
C ALA A 20 -1.85 13.53 -9.05
N VAL A 21 -0.57 13.92 -8.96
CA VAL A 21 -0.05 15.17 -9.56
C VAL A 21 -0.11 15.10 -11.08
N LEU A 22 0.33 14.01 -11.70
CA LEU A 22 0.22 13.81 -13.15
C LEU A 22 -1.23 13.90 -13.63
N ARG A 23 -2.19 13.40 -12.82
CA ARG A 23 -3.62 13.53 -13.14
C ARG A 23 -4.12 14.96 -13.00
N ALA A 24 -3.64 15.70 -12.00
CA ALA A 24 -4.00 17.10 -11.79
C ALA A 24 -3.49 18.00 -12.94
N GLU A 25 -2.30 17.72 -13.46
CA GLU A 25 -1.67 18.44 -14.59
C GLU A 25 -2.26 18.05 -15.95
N ALA A 26 -2.88 16.86 -16.09
CA ALA A 26 -3.42 16.33 -17.35
C ALA A 26 -4.69 17.03 -17.89
N GLY A 27 -5.11 18.16 -17.32
CA GLY A 27 -6.01 19.11 -17.97
C GLY A 27 -7.42 19.30 -17.38
N PRO A 28 -8.25 20.15 -18.01
CA PRO A 28 -9.48 20.74 -17.45
C PRO A 28 -10.64 19.76 -17.16
N TRP A 29 -10.50 18.50 -17.59
CA TRP A 29 -11.48 17.42 -17.40
C TRP A 29 -11.31 16.68 -16.07
N SER A 30 -10.23 16.99 -15.34
CA SER A 30 -10.14 16.69 -13.92
C SER A 30 -11.12 17.61 -13.21
N GLY A 31 -12.35 17.12 -12.95
CA GLY A 31 -13.35 17.84 -12.17
C GLY A 31 -12.67 18.51 -10.99
N ARG A 32 -12.66 19.85 -10.99
CA ARG A 32 -12.02 20.68 -9.97
C ARG A 32 -12.37 20.06 -8.62
N VAL A 33 -11.38 19.80 -7.76
CA VAL A 33 -11.67 19.28 -6.41
C VAL A 33 -12.57 20.30 -5.73
N VAL A 34 -13.88 20.05 -5.73
CA VAL A 34 -14.91 21.01 -5.28
C VAL A 34 -15.08 20.91 -3.77
N SER A 35 -14.65 19.78 -3.18
CA SER A 35 -14.82 19.48 -1.76
C SER A 35 -13.62 18.73 -1.22
N MET A 36 -13.08 19.19 -0.10
CA MET A 36 -12.09 18.47 0.69
C MET A 36 -12.82 17.30 1.37
N THR A 37 -12.90 16.16 0.70
CA THR A 37 -13.61 15.00 1.24
C THR A 37 -12.89 14.46 2.48
N PRO A 38 -13.63 14.09 3.54
CA PRO A 38 -13.03 13.51 4.75
C PRO A 38 -12.17 12.29 4.39
N TRP A 39 -11.00 12.18 5.02
CA TRP A 39 -10.06 11.06 4.83
C TRP A 39 -10.64 9.70 5.25
N THR A 40 -11.77 9.70 5.96
CA THR A 40 -12.52 8.51 6.36
C THR A 40 -13.58 8.07 5.34
N THR A 41 -13.78 8.83 4.25
CA THR A 41 -14.71 8.42 3.19
C THR A 41 -14.12 7.25 2.40
N PRO A 42 -14.91 6.20 2.09
CA PRO A 42 -14.44 5.09 1.26
C PRO A 42 -13.91 5.64 -0.06
N ALA A 43 -12.66 5.33 -0.39
CA ALA A 43 -11.89 6.01 -1.43
C ALA A 43 -12.62 6.16 -2.80
N PRO A 44 -13.42 5.17 -3.28
CA PRO A 44 -14.20 5.33 -4.51
C PRO A 44 -15.35 6.34 -4.41
N ILE A 45 -16.01 6.42 -3.25
CA ILE A 45 -17.16 7.30 -2.99
C ILE A 45 -16.69 8.72 -2.64
N GLY A 46 -15.58 8.84 -1.91
CA GLY A 46 -14.93 10.14 -1.66
C GLY A 46 -14.43 10.78 -2.95
N ALA A 47 -13.83 9.98 -3.84
CA ALA A 47 -13.34 10.45 -5.14
C ALA A 47 -14.46 11.02 -6.04
N SER A 48 -15.61 10.34 -6.13
CA SER A 48 -16.74 10.81 -6.95
C SER A 48 -17.44 12.04 -6.36
N TRP A 49 -17.50 12.16 -5.03
CA TRP A 49 -18.05 13.34 -4.36
C TRP A 49 -17.13 14.57 -4.51
N ALA A 50 -15.81 14.38 -4.39
CA ALA A 50 -14.83 15.45 -4.54
C ALA A 50 -14.85 16.11 -5.93
N ALA A 51 -15.30 15.39 -6.97
CA ALA A 51 -15.32 15.86 -8.36
C ALA A 51 -16.73 16.05 -8.94
N ASN A 52 -17.72 16.41 -8.12
CA ASN A 52 -19.07 16.77 -8.59
C ASN A 52 -19.77 15.63 -9.37
N TRP A 53 -19.74 14.40 -8.84
CA TRP A 53 -20.33 13.21 -9.48
C TRP A 53 -19.65 12.77 -10.79
N SER A 54 -18.41 13.19 -11.01
CA SER A 54 -17.59 12.67 -12.11
C SER A 54 -17.07 11.27 -11.81
N PHE A 55 -17.15 10.36 -12.79
CA PHE A 55 -16.57 9.00 -12.73
C PHE A 55 -15.04 9.00 -12.95
N SER A 56 -14.49 10.10 -13.44
CA SER A 56 -13.06 10.22 -13.75
C SER A 56 -12.11 9.96 -12.56
N PRO A 57 -12.33 10.50 -11.34
CA PRO A 57 -11.45 10.25 -10.19
C PRO A 57 -11.63 8.86 -9.57
N VAL A 58 -12.77 8.19 -9.78
CA VAL A 58 -12.98 6.81 -9.32
C VAL A 58 -12.01 5.86 -10.01
N ILE A 59 -11.80 6.04 -11.32
CA ILE A 59 -10.85 5.24 -12.10
C ILE A 59 -9.42 5.44 -11.60
N LEU A 60 -9.03 6.68 -11.28
CA LEU A 60 -7.71 6.96 -10.69
C LEU A 60 -7.54 6.27 -9.33
N CYS A 61 -8.58 6.29 -8.49
CA CYS A 61 -8.55 5.62 -7.19
C CYS A 61 -8.35 4.11 -7.32
N LEU A 62 -9.06 3.47 -8.26
CA LEU A 62 -8.87 2.05 -8.56
C LEU A 62 -7.46 1.74 -9.09
N ILE A 63 -6.90 2.62 -9.94
CA ILE A 63 -5.53 2.48 -10.44
C ILE A 63 -4.54 2.59 -9.28
N CYS A 64 -4.64 3.61 -8.42
CA CYS A 64 -3.77 3.75 -7.25
C CYS A 64 -3.86 2.55 -6.30
N MET A 65 -5.06 1.98 -6.13
CA MET A 65 -5.25 0.78 -5.30
C MET A 65 -4.62 -0.46 -5.93
N ALA A 66 -4.75 -0.64 -7.25
CA ALA A 66 -4.11 -1.72 -7.99
C ALA A 66 -2.57 -1.58 -8.00
N THR A 67 -2.05 -0.37 -8.23
CA THR A 67 -0.61 -0.09 -8.17
C THR A 67 -0.04 -0.35 -6.78
N ALA A 68 -0.73 0.09 -5.73
CA ALA A 68 -0.35 -0.23 -4.35
C ALA A 68 -0.32 -1.74 -4.10
N MET A 69 -1.34 -2.48 -4.55
CA MET A 69 -1.39 -3.94 -4.42
C MET A 69 -0.21 -4.61 -5.13
N VAL A 70 0.04 -4.26 -6.40
CA VAL A 70 1.14 -4.85 -7.20
C VAL A 70 2.50 -4.53 -6.58
N MET A 71 2.70 -3.31 -6.10
CA MET A 71 3.95 -2.91 -5.45
C MET A 71 4.16 -3.63 -4.11
N TYR A 72 3.10 -3.95 -3.37
CA TYR A 72 3.20 -4.59 -2.06
C TYR A 72 3.42 -6.12 -2.13
N LEU A 73 2.88 -6.79 -3.15
CA LEU A 73 3.00 -8.24 -3.35
C LEU A 73 4.44 -8.80 -3.28
N PRO A 74 5.47 -8.21 -3.93
CA PRO A 74 6.83 -8.74 -3.84
C PRO A 74 7.41 -8.63 -2.42
N PHE A 75 7.09 -7.55 -1.69
CA PHE A 75 7.56 -7.37 -0.31
C PHE A 75 6.86 -8.31 0.66
N LEU A 76 5.56 -8.58 0.44
CA LEU A 76 4.83 -9.57 1.23
C LEU A 76 5.46 -10.97 1.09
N LYS A 77 5.74 -11.40 -0.15
CA LYS A 77 6.42 -12.69 -0.39
C LYS A 77 7.83 -12.74 0.21
N ALA A 78 8.58 -11.65 0.16
CA ALA A 78 9.88 -11.56 0.80
C ALA A 78 9.77 -11.67 2.33
N TYR A 79 8.73 -11.08 2.92
CA TYR A 79 8.45 -11.17 4.35
C TYR A 79 8.06 -12.60 4.79
N GLU A 80 7.18 -13.27 4.04
CA GLU A 80 6.82 -14.67 4.30
C GLU A 80 8.05 -15.58 4.32
N LYS A 81 8.99 -15.39 3.39
CA LYS A 81 10.24 -16.17 3.34
C LYS A 81 11.13 -15.92 4.57
N GLN A 82 11.21 -14.66 5.04
CA GLN A 82 11.96 -14.34 6.25
C GLN A 82 11.34 -14.98 7.50
N LEU A 83 10.01 -14.97 7.60
CA LEU A 83 9.31 -15.56 8.74
C LEU A 83 9.50 -17.08 8.79
N LEU A 84 9.41 -17.77 7.64
CA LEU A 84 9.67 -19.20 7.54
C LEU A 84 11.13 -19.57 7.88
N ALA A 85 12.09 -18.71 7.53
CA ALA A 85 13.49 -18.92 7.91
C ALA A 85 13.68 -18.77 9.43
N GLN A 86 13.04 -17.75 10.02
CA GLN A 86 13.09 -17.51 11.46
C GLN A 86 12.40 -18.61 12.27
N GLU A 87 11.29 -19.16 11.78
CA GLU A 87 10.63 -20.32 12.39
C GLU A 87 11.52 -21.57 12.40
N ARG A 88 12.25 -21.84 11.30
CA ARG A 88 13.22 -22.96 11.26
C ARG A 88 14.39 -22.74 12.21
N GLU A 89 14.94 -21.53 12.25
CA GLU A 89 16.06 -21.20 13.14
C GLU A 89 15.67 -21.31 14.61
N ASN A 90 14.48 -20.82 14.97
CA ASN A 90 13.93 -20.94 16.32
C ASN A 90 13.64 -22.40 16.70
N ALA A 91 13.15 -23.24 15.78
CA ALA A 91 12.90 -24.66 16.03
C ALA A 91 14.19 -25.43 16.30
N VAL A 92 15.28 -25.13 15.57
CA VAL A 92 16.60 -25.72 15.79
C VAL A 92 17.21 -25.24 17.11
N GLY A 93 17.12 -23.93 17.41
CA GLY A 93 17.62 -23.36 18.67
C GLY A 93 16.89 -23.87 19.91
N GLN A 94 15.59 -24.19 19.81
CA GLN A 94 14.84 -24.81 20.91
C GLN A 94 15.20 -26.29 21.11
N ALA A 95 15.45 -27.04 20.05
CA ALA A 95 15.90 -28.43 20.15
C ALA A 95 17.30 -28.54 20.78
N ASP A 96 18.20 -27.61 20.45
CA ASP A 96 19.56 -27.58 20.99
C ASP A 96 19.58 -27.11 22.46
N ASN A 97 18.74 -26.14 22.83
CA ASN A 97 18.56 -25.74 24.24
C ASN A 97 17.93 -26.87 25.09
N ALA A 98 16.93 -27.59 24.56
CA ALA A 98 16.30 -28.70 25.28
C ALA A 98 17.28 -29.87 25.52
N ALA A 99 18.19 -30.13 24.58
CA ALA A 99 19.24 -31.13 24.72
C ALA A 99 20.35 -30.72 25.69
N GLN A 100 20.59 -29.41 25.90
CA GLN A 100 21.57 -28.91 26.87
C GLN A 100 21.03 -28.83 28.31
N THR A 101 19.71 -28.82 28.50
CA THR A 101 19.06 -28.80 29.83
C THR A 101 18.67 -30.18 30.38
N ALA A 102 18.92 -31.26 29.65
CA ALA A 102 18.65 -32.64 30.05
C ALA A 102 19.95 -33.36 30.43
#